data_AF-A0A971U4T8-F1
#
_entry.id   AF-A0A971U4T8-F1
#
_cell.length_a   1.000
_cell.length_b   1.000
_cell.length_c   1.000
_cell.angle_alpha   90.00
_cell.angle_beta   90.00
_cell.angle_gamma   90.00
#
_symmetry.space_group_name_H-M   'P 1'
#
loop_
_entity.id
_entity.type
_entity.pdbx_description
1 polymer ?
#
loop_
_entity_poly.entity_id
_entity_poly.type
_entity_poly.pdbx_seq_one_letter_code
_entity_poly.pdbx_strand_id
1 'polypeptide(L)'
;MKGSDRAWLRQQSRWGSVVAGLGGLLLAGGVLLQLLVRGLAWDPRLLSGLGLLLLGLGAGQLVRQASLRRDPAAARRQRLEAQDERSAGIRARAGLRAFIVSSLCTWALLRWTSFASNGQLPVLSGDTLWYALIAILLLPQLVFFCSLLVEERRG
;
A
#
# COMPACT_ATOMS: atom_id res chain seq x y z
N MET A 1 -2.66 -31.63 -5.26
CA MET A 1 -3.15 -30.53 -4.38
C MET A 1 -4.50 -30.94 -3.82
N LYS A 2 -4.69 -30.95 -2.50
CA LYS A 2 -5.97 -31.35 -1.89
C LYS A 2 -7.04 -30.27 -2.14
N GLY A 3 -8.32 -30.61 -2.06
CA GLY A 3 -9.43 -29.70 -2.39
C GLY A 3 -9.53 -28.45 -1.49
N SER A 4 -9.32 -28.59 -0.17
CA SER A 4 -9.34 -27.47 0.78
C SER A 4 -8.22 -26.46 0.53
N ASP A 5 -7.11 -26.93 -0.05
CA ASP A 5 -5.93 -26.13 -0.35
C ASP A 5 -6.17 -25.07 -1.41
N ARG A 6 -6.95 -25.43 -2.43
CA ARG A 6 -7.34 -24.53 -3.52
C ARG A 6 -8.38 -23.52 -3.05
N ALA A 7 -9.25 -23.92 -2.12
CA ALA A 7 -10.31 -23.08 -1.57
C ALA A 7 -9.74 -21.95 -0.69
N TRP A 8 -8.79 -22.26 0.20
CA TRP A 8 -8.16 -21.25 1.07
C TRP A 8 -7.34 -20.22 0.27
N LEU A 9 -6.52 -20.70 -0.68
CA LEU A 9 -5.77 -19.82 -1.59
C LEU A 9 -6.71 -18.96 -2.45
N ARG A 10 -7.82 -19.53 -2.95
CA ARG A 10 -8.85 -18.76 -3.68
C ARG A 10 -9.54 -17.72 -2.80
N GLN A 11 -9.84 -18.03 -1.53
CA GLN A 11 -10.56 -17.10 -0.66
C GLN A 11 -9.68 -15.93 -0.23
N GLN A 12 -8.45 -16.17 0.22
CA GLN A 12 -7.50 -15.09 0.55
C GLN A 12 -7.12 -14.27 -0.71
N SER A 13 -7.07 -14.93 -1.87
CA SER A 13 -6.82 -14.28 -3.16
C SER A 13 -7.98 -13.40 -3.64
N ARG A 14 -9.24 -13.76 -3.38
CA ARG A 14 -10.40 -12.96 -3.83
C ARG A 14 -10.49 -11.64 -3.10
N TRP A 15 -10.23 -11.62 -1.80
CA TRP A 15 -10.27 -10.39 -1.01
C TRP A 15 -9.24 -9.37 -1.48
N GLY A 16 -7.99 -9.80 -1.74
CA GLY A 16 -6.95 -8.91 -2.26
C GLY A 16 -7.31 -8.29 -3.61
N SER A 17 -7.81 -9.10 -4.55
CA SER A 17 -8.24 -8.62 -5.86
C SER A 17 -9.47 -7.72 -5.79
N VAL A 18 -10.43 -8.03 -4.91
CA VAL A 18 -11.64 -7.20 -4.72
C VAL A 18 -11.27 -5.85 -4.11
N VAL A 19 -10.43 -5.83 -3.08
CA VAL A 19 -9.97 -4.58 -2.44
C VAL A 19 -9.15 -3.73 -3.41
N ALA A 20 -8.24 -4.34 -4.17
CA ALA A 20 -7.47 -3.63 -5.20
C ALA A 20 -8.38 -3.08 -6.31
N GLY A 21 -9.34 -3.89 -6.79
CA GLY A 21 -10.29 -3.50 -7.83
C GLY A 21 -11.20 -2.37 -7.38
N LEU A 22 -11.75 -2.46 -6.17
CA LEU A 22 -12.54 -1.40 -5.55
C LEU A 22 -11.72 -0.12 -5.37
N GLY A 23 -10.48 -0.24 -4.89
CA GLY A 23 -9.56 0.88 -4.76
C GLY A 23 -9.30 1.58 -6.10
N GLY A 24 -9.08 0.80 -7.17
CA GLY A 24 -8.91 1.32 -8.52
C GLY A 24 -10.15 2.06 -9.04
N LEU A 25 -11.34 1.50 -8.81
CA LEU A 25 -12.61 2.13 -9.20
C LEU A 25 -12.85 3.46 -8.47
N LEU A 26 -12.60 3.50 -7.15
CA LEU A 26 -12.74 4.73 -6.37
C LEU A 26 -11.70 5.78 -6.78
N LEU A 27 -10.47 5.36 -7.06
CA LEU A 27 -9.42 6.25 -7.55
C LEU A 27 -9.81 6.86 -8.90
N ALA A 28 -10.20 6.02 -9.87
CA ALA A 28 -10.63 6.46 -11.19
C ALA A 28 -11.87 7.36 -11.11
N GLY A 29 -12.87 6.97 -10.31
CA GLY A 29 -14.08 7.76 -10.08
C GLY A 29 -13.78 9.13 -9.45
N GLY A 30 -12.89 9.18 -8.46
CA GLY A 30 -12.47 10.43 -7.82
C GLY A 30 -11.74 11.38 -8.76
N VAL A 31 -10.84 10.84 -9.59
CA VAL A 31 -10.14 11.62 -10.63
C VAL A 31 -11.10 12.10 -11.71
N LEU A 32 -12.01 11.25 -12.19
CA LEU A 32 -13.01 11.64 -13.19
C LEU A 32 -13.95 12.73 -12.66
N LEU A 33 -14.40 12.63 -11.41
CA LEU A 33 -15.21 13.67 -10.78
C LEU A 33 -14.46 15.00 -10.69
N GLN A 34 -13.18 14.98 -10.33
CA GLN A 34 -12.32 16.18 -10.33
C GLN A 34 -12.21 16.83 -11.71
N LEU A 35 -12.16 16.03 -12.78
CA LEU A 35 -11.98 16.53 -14.15
C LEU A 35 -13.29 17.00 -14.79
N LEU A 36 -14.40 16.31 -14.52
CA LEU A 36 -15.66 16.46 -15.25
C LEU A 36 -16.70 17.32 -14.52
N VAL A 37 -16.64 17.42 -13.20
CA VAL A 37 -17.69 18.08 -12.41
C VAL A 37 -17.06 19.18 -11.54
N ARG A 38 -17.48 20.42 -11.76
CA ARG A 38 -17.09 21.58 -10.94
C ARG A 38 -18.21 21.94 -9.98
N GLY A 39 -17.85 22.38 -8.77
CA GLY A 39 -18.83 22.88 -7.79
C GLY A 39 -19.52 21.81 -6.95
N LEU A 40 -18.91 20.65 -6.74
CA LEU A 40 -19.41 19.70 -5.73
C LEU A 40 -19.34 20.33 -4.33
N ALA A 41 -20.30 19.99 -3.48
CA ALA A 41 -20.35 20.40 -2.07
C ALA A 41 -19.25 19.74 -1.21
N TRP A 42 -18.49 18.81 -1.76
CA TRP A 42 -17.42 18.05 -1.11
C TRP A 42 -16.24 17.87 -2.06
N ASP A 43 -15.04 17.73 -1.49
CA ASP A 43 -13.80 17.58 -2.27
C ASP A 43 -13.69 16.15 -2.83
N PRO A 44 -13.70 15.94 -4.16
CA PRO A 44 -13.57 14.61 -4.75
C PRO A 44 -12.20 13.97 -4.49
N ARG A 45 -11.22 14.72 -3.97
CA ARG A 45 -9.94 14.17 -3.50
C ARG A 45 -10.12 13.11 -2.43
N LEU A 46 -11.14 13.24 -1.57
CA LEU A 46 -11.47 12.23 -0.55
C LEU A 46 -11.70 10.85 -1.18
N LEU A 47 -12.45 10.81 -2.30
CA LEU A 47 -12.73 9.57 -3.02
C LEU A 47 -11.46 8.99 -3.64
N SER A 48 -10.63 9.85 -4.25
CA SER A 48 -9.36 9.42 -4.83
C SER A 48 -8.37 8.91 -3.77
N GLY A 49 -8.33 9.54 -2.58
CA GLY A 49 -7.47 9.13 -1.46
C GLY A 49 -7.88 7.79 -0.87
N LEU A 50 -9.19 7.58 -0.68
CA LEU A 50 -9.72 6.28 -0.28
C LEU A 50 -9.39 5.19 -1.31
N GLY A 51 -9.54 5.52 -2.59
CA GLY A 51 -9.14 4.64 -3.67
C GLY A 51 -7.66 4.25 -3.59
N LEU A 52 -6.79 5.23 -3.37
CA LEU A 52 -5.34 5.05 -3.24
C LEU A 52 -4.95 4.19 -2.03
N LEU A 53 -5.60 4.40 -0.88
CA LEU A 53 -5.42 3.60 0.33
C LEU A 53 -5.79 2.13 0.08
N LEU A 54 -6.98 1.88 -0.49
CA LEU A 54 -7.45 0.53 -0.78
C LEU A 54 -6.60 -0.15 -1.85
N LEU A 55 -6.15 0.60 -2.87
CA LEU A 55 -5.21 0.10 -3.87
C LEU A 55 -3.91 -0.35 -3.23
N GLY A 56 -3.37 0.43 -2.28
CA GLY A 56 -2.18 0.07 -1.53
C GLY A 56 -2.34 -1.23 -0.73
N LEU A 57 -3.44 -1.36 0.01
CA LEU A 57 -3.78 -2.56 0.76
C LEU A 57 -3.96 -3.78 -0.15
N GLY A 58 -4.62 -3.59 -1.30
CA GLY A 58 -4.86 -4.64 -2.29
C GLY A 58 -3.61 -5.04 -3.07
N ALA A 59 -2.74 -4.09 -3.41
CA ALA A 59 -1.48 -4.32 -4.11
C ALA A 59 -0.58 -5.29 -3.34
N GLY A 60 -0.56 -5.21 -2.01
CA GLY A 60 0.20 -6.15 -1.18
C GLY A 60 -0.22 -7.60 -1.34
N GLN A 61 -1.51 -7.85 -1.50
CA GLN A 61 -2.03 -9.19 -1.75
C GLN A 61 -1.77 -9.65 -3.20
N LEU A 62 -1.84 -8.72 -4.17
CA LEU A 62 -1.59 -9.01 -5.58
C LEU A 62 -0.11 -9.31 -5.87
N VAL A 63 0.83 -8.58 -5.26
CA VAL A 63 2.27 -8.89 -5.36
C VAL A 63 2.56 -10.29 -4.83
N ARG A 64 1.94 -10.66 -3.70
CA ARG A 64 1.99 -12.02 -3.13
C ARG A 64 1.50 -13.06 -4.13
N GLN A 65 0.39 -12.77 -4.81
CA GLN A 65 -0.20 -13.65 -5.81
C GLN A 65 0.69 -13.78 -7.07
N ALA A 66 1.29 -12.68 -7.53
CA ALA A 66 2.16 -12.66 -8.70
C ALA A 66 3.43 -13.48 -8.47
N SER A 67 4.04 -13.37 -7.29
CA SER A 67 5.17 -14.21 -6.85
C SER A 67 4.77 -15.70 -6.85
N LEU A 68 3.62 -16.04 -6.26
CA LEU A 68 3.09 -17.41 -6.21
C LEU A 68 2.75 -18.04 -7.56
N ARG A 69 2.32 -17.24 -8.54
CA ARG A 69 1.95 -17.72 -9.88
C ARG A 69 3.16 -17.95 -10.77
N ARG A 70 4.26 -17.22 -10.55
CA ARG A 70 5.49 -17.36 -11.33
C ARG A 70 6.20 -18.68 -11.08
N ASP A 71 5.99 -19.32 -9.93
CA ASP A 71 6.65 -20.58 -9.60
C ASP A 71 5.74 -21.55 -8.81
N PRO A 72 5.13 -22.57 -9.47
CA PRO A 72 4.26 -23.53 -8.81
C PRO A 72 5.00 -24.47 -7.84
N ALA A 73 6.33 -24.59 -7.93
CA ALA A 73 7.14 -25.25 -6.91
C ALA A 73 7.30 -24.37 -5.64
N ALA A 74 7.39 -23.05 -5.81
CA ALA A 74 7.38 -22.08 -4.72
C ALA A 74 6.05 -22.04 -3.97
N ALA A 75 4.90 -22.32 -4.60
CA ALA A 75 3.61 -22.44 -3.91
C ALA A 75 3.55 -23.63 -2.93
N ARG A 76 4.29 -24.71 -3.22
CA ARG A 76 4.40 -25.89 -2.35
C ARG A 76 5.43 -25.66 -1.24
N ARG A 77 6.52 -24.93 -1.53
CA ARG A 77 7.51 -24.47 -0.54
C ARG A 77 6.95 -23.40 0.38
N GLN A 78 6.24 -22.38 -0.09
CA GLN A 78 5.59 -21.36 0.74
C GLN A 78 4.62 -21.94 1.77
N ARG A 79 4.11 -23.16 1.56
CA ARG A 79 3.25 -23.83 2.53
C ARG A 79 4.02 -24.53 3.64
N LEU A 80 5.20 -25.05 3.32
CA LEU A 80 6.15 -25.58 4.29
C LEU A 80 6.85 -24.41 5.01
N GLU A 81 7.17 -23.34 4.27
CA GLU A 81 7.83 -22.11 4.75
C GLU A 81 6.89 -21.09 5.41
N ALA A 82 5.57 -21.18 5.24
CA ALA A 82 4.62 -20.39 6.03
C ALA A 82 4.67 -20.77 7.52
N GLN A 83 5.27 -21.94 7.83
CA GLN A 83 5.64 -22.38 9.16
C GLN A 83 7.13 -22.16 9.48
N ASP A 84 7.95 -21.67 8.53
CA ASP A 84 9.36 -21.34 8.79
C ASP A 84 9.52 -19.89 9.28
N GLU A 85 10.23 -19.75 10.39
CA GLU A 85 10.62 -18.49 11.00
C GLU A 85 11.33 -17.55 10.01
N ARG A 86 12.01 -18.10 8.99
CA ARG A 86 12.76 -17.32 7.99
C ARG A 86 11.86 -16.42 7.14
N SER A 87 10.73 -16.94 6.65
CA SER A 87 9.77 -16.18 5.84
C SER A 87 9.04 -15.12 6.65
N ALA A 88 8.73 -15.42 7.92
CA ALA A 88 8.21 -14.43 8.85
C ALA A 88 9.25 -13.32 9.13
N GLY A 89 10.51 -13.70 9.29
CA GLY A 89 11.63 -12.77 9.51
C GLY A 89 11.86 -11.80 8.35
N ILE A 90 11.78 -12.26 7.09
CA ILE A 90 11.88 -11.39 5.90
C ILE A 90 10.76 -10.34 5.91
N ARG A 91 9.51 -10.76 6.15
CA ARG A 91 8.38 -9.82 6.21
C ARG A 91 8.49 -8.86 7.39
N ALA A 92 8.95 -9.33 8.54
CA ALA A 92 9.16 -8.50 9.71
C ALA A 92 10.22 -7.42 9.46
N ARG A 93 11.34 -7.77 8.80
CA ARG A 93 12.38 -6.80 8.43
C ARG A 93 11.88 -5.77 7.41
N ALA A 94 11.19 -6.22 6.35
CA ALA A 94 10.57 -5.32 5.38
C ALA A 94 9.53 -4.39 6.04
N GLY A 95 8.71 -4.95 6.95
CA GLY A 95 7.73 -4.22 7.73
C GLY A 95 8.35 -3.18 8.65
N LEU A 96 9.43 -3.52 9.35
CA LEU A 96 10.18 -2.59 10.20
C LEU A 96 10.76 -1.42 9.40
N ARG A 97 11.36 -1.68 8.23
CA ARG A 97 11.88 -0.61 7.35
C ARG A 97 10.76 0.32 6.89
N ALA A 98 9.64 -0.24 6.46
CA ALA A 98 8.47 0.54 6.05
C ALA A 98 7.90 1.36 7.21
N PHE A 99 7.82 0.79 8.41
CA PHE A 99 7.39 1.48 9.62
C PHE A 99 8.31 2.66 9.95
N ILE A 100 9.64 2.46 9.95
CA ILE A 100 10.61 3.52 10.20
C ILE A 100 10.42 4.66 9.19
N VAL A 101 10.27 4.36 7.90
CA VAL A 101 10.03 5.37 6.87
C VAL A 101 8.71 6.10 7.11
N SER A 102 7.64 5.39 7.47
CA SER A 102 6.35 5.98 7.82
C SER A 102 6.46 6.96 9.00
N SER A 103 7.14 6.55 10.08
CA SER A 103 7.38 7.38 11.25
C SER A 103 8.21 8.62 10.91
N LEU A 104 9.27 8.49 10.10
CA LEU A 104 10.10 9.61 9.67
C LEU A 104 9.32 10.60 8.80
N CYS A 105 8.55 10.11 7.82
CA CYS A 105 7.73 10.95 6.96
C CYS A 105 6.64 11.68 7.76
N THR A 106 5.98 10.99 8.69
CA THR A 106 4.95 11.57 9.57
C THR A 106 5.55 12.62 10.49
N TRP A 107 6.69 12.32 11.11
CA TRP A 107 7.42 13.27 11.94
C TRP A 107 7.84 14.52 11.16
N ALA A 108 8.34 14.36 9.93
CA ALA A 108 8.72 15.48 9.07
C ALA A 108 7.52 16.38 8.74
N LEU A 109 6.36 15.80 8.43
CA LEU A 109 5.15 16.57 8.17
C LEU A 109 4.67 17.30 9.42
N LEU A 110 4.61 16.64 10.57
CA LEU A 110 4.21 17.25 11.84
C LEU A 110 5.13 18.42 12.23
N ARG A 111 6.43 18.25 12.02
CA ARG A 111 7.41 19.31 12.27
C ARG A 111 7.23 20.47 11.30
N TRP A 112 6.98 20.17 10.02
CA TRP A 112 6.70 21.20 9.01
C TRP A 112 5.45 22.00 9.38
N THR A 113 4.35 21.33 9.72
CA THR A 113 3.10 22.02 10.08
C THR A 113 3.25 22.85 11.34
N SER A 114 4.01 22.38 12.33
CA SER A 114 4.34 23.14 13.53
C SER A 114 5.18 24.40 13.23
N PHE A 115 6.18 24.32 12.36
CA PHE A 115 6.95 25.50 11.97
C PHE A 115 6.14 26.46 11.11
N ALA A 116 5.27 25.95 10.24
CA ALA A 116 4.37 26.76 9.45
C ALA A 116 3.37 27.53 10.32
N SER A 117 2.82 26.93 11.39
CA SER A 117 1.93 27.63 12.32
C SER A 117 2.64 28.72 13.12
N ASN A 118 3.96 28.64 13.26
CA ASN A 118 4.80 29.67 13.88
C ASN A 118 5.34 30.70 12.88
N GLY A 119 4.92 30.66 11.62
CA GLY A 119 5.36 31.59 10.57
C GLY A 119 6.79 31.36 10.06
N GLN A 120 7.43 30.26 10.45
CA GLN A 120 8.82 29.95 10.07
C GLN A 120 8.93 29.23 8.72
N LEU A 121 7.84 28.58 8.28
CA LEU A 121 7.77 27.86 7.00
C LEU A 121 6.48 28.18 6.25
N PRO A 122 6.44 27.97 4.92
CA PRO A 122 5.21 28.08 4.14
C PRO A 122 4.14 27.09 4.62
N VAL A 123 2.91 27.58 4.76
CA VAL A 123 1.74 26.76 5.09
C VAL A 123 1.45 25.80 3.94
N LEU A 124 1.36 24.51 4.26
CA LEU A 124 0.90 23.50 3.32
C LEU A 124 -0.62 23.62 3.20
N SER A 125 -1.11 24.00 2.02
CA SER A 125 -2.53 24.10 1.71
C SER A 125 -2.85 23.52 0.34
N GLY A 126 -4.13 23.18 0.12
CA GLY A 126 -4.63 22.67 -1.16
C GLY A 126 -3.82 21.49 -1.70
N ASP A 127 -3.25 21.67 -2.89
CA ASP A 127 -2.55 20.65 -3.66
C ASP A 127 -1.26 20.19 -2.99
N THR A 128 -0.50 21.11 -2.40
CA THR A 128 0.78 20.80 -1.77
C THR A 128 0.58 19.90 -0.55
N LEU A 129 -0.44 20.19 0.26
CA LEU A 129 -0.80 19.34 1.39
C LEU A 129 -1.29 17.96 0.91
N TRP A 130 -2.12 17.95 -0.12
CA TRP A 130 -2.64 16.72 -0.71
C TRP A 130 -1.53 15.77 -1.19
N TYR A 131 -0.57 16.29 -1.96
CA TYR A 131 0.55 15.49 -2.45
C TYR A 131 1.51 15.07 -1.32
N ALA A 132 1.71 15.90 -0.30
CA ALA A 132 2.49 15.52 0.87
C ALA A 132 1.87 14.32 1.61
N LEU A 133 0.54 14.31 1.78
CA LEU A 133 -0.19 13.20 2.40
C LEU A 133 -0.12 11.93 1.55
N ILE A 134 -0.26 12.04 0.22
CA ILE A 134 -0.08 10.90 -0.69
C ILE A 134 1.34 10.33 -0.56
N ALA A 135 2.37 11.19 -0.50
CA ALA A 135 3.74 10.73 -0.37
C ALA A 135 3.96 9.94 0.94
N ILE A 136 3.42 10.43 2.06
CA ILE A 136 3.51 9.74 3.36
C ILE A 136 2.80 8.38 3.31
N LEU A 137 1.71 8.26 2.55
CA LEU A 137 1.00 6.99 2.38
C LEU A 137 1.76 6.00 1.49
N LEU A 138 2.31 6.47 0.37
CA LEU A 138 2.91 5.62 -0.67
C LEU A 138 4.36 5.23 -0.40
N LEU A 139 5.18 6.13 0.14
CA LEU A 139 6.61 5.86 0.36
C LEU A 139 6.86 4.63 1.25
N PRO A 140 6.18 4.47 2.40
CA PRO A 140 6.34 3.27 3.23
C PRO A 140 5.95 1.98 2.49
N GLN A 141 4.89 2.03 1.67
CA GLN A 141 4.45 0.87 0.88
C GLN A 141 5.49 0.50 -0.18
N LEU A 142 6.04 1.49 -0.89
CA LEU A 142 7.11 1.25 -1.85
C LEU A 142 8.34 0.65 -1.17
N VAL A 143 8.74 1.17 -0.01
CA VAL A 143 9.87 0.64 0.77
C VAL A 143 9.61 -0.78 1.23
N PHE A 144 8.38 -1.11 1.65
CA PHE A 144 7.98 -2.46 1.99
C PHE A 144 8.16 -3.41 0.79
N PHE A 145 7.58 -3.06 -0.37
CA PHE A 145 7.65 -3.91 -1.56
C PHE A 145 9.07 -4.06 -2.11
N CYS A 146 9.82 -2.97 -2.20
CA CYS A 146 11.22 -3.02 -2.63
C CYS A 146 12.06 -3.87 -1.67
N SER A 147 11.87 -3.71 -0.35
CA SER A 147 12.59 -4.52 0.65
C SER A 147 12.23 -6.00 0.54
N LEU A 148 10.95 -6.31 0.33
CA LEU A 148 10.47 -7.68 0.16
C LEU A 148 11.12 -8.32 -1.08
N LEU A 149 11.07 -7.64 -2.23
CA LEU A 149 11.63 -8.14 -3.48
C LEU A 149 13.16 -8.31 -3.43
N VAL A 150 13.87 -7.41 -2.74
CA VAL A 150 15.32 -7.50 -2.56
C VAL A 150 15.69 -8.66 -1.64
N GLU A 151 14.95 -8.86 -0.54
CA GLU A 151 15.21 -9.97 0.38
C GLU A 151 14.84 -11.33 -0.23
N GLU A 152 13.79 -11.41 -1.03
CA GLU A 152 13.44 -12.61 -1.80
C GLU A 152 14.52 -12.98 -2.82
N ARG A 153 15.20 -12.01 -3.44
CA ARG A 153 16.28 -12.28 -4.41
C ARG A 153 17.62 -12.67 -3.77
N ARG A 154 17.85 -12.28 -2.51
CA ARG A 154 19.09 -12.58 -1.78
C ARG A 154 19.03 -13.91 -1.02
N GLY A 155 17.83 -14.46 -0.83
CA GLY A 155 17.58 -15.66 -0.04
C GLY A 155 17.66 -16.95 -0.85
#